data_AF-A0AAW1PHI7-F1
#
_entry.id   AF-A0AAW1PHI7-F1
#
_cell.length_a   1.000
_cell.length_b   1.000
_cell.length_c   1.000
_cell.angle_alpha   90.00
_cell.angle_beta   90.00
_cell.angle_gamma   90.00
#
_symmetry.space_group_name_H-M   'P 1'
#
loop_
_entity.id
_entity.type
_entity.pdbx_description
1 polymer ?
#
loop_
_entity_poly.entity_id
_entity_poly.type
_entity_poly.pdbx_seq_one_letter_code
_entity_poly.pdbx_strand_id
1 'polypeptide(L)'
;MKQPEQQLSRKVEEALLYKLKQHAMKSCAHYAKAYAECCSGRVMSMVWACRGELADLNGCLHKHTKDEVLSEVKRRWMEAGQPEVPDWEGLLRGL
;
A
#
# COMPACT_ATOMS: atom_id res chain seq x y z
N MET A 1 -18.87 10.61 6.17
CA MET A 1 -19.42 9.35 6.72
C MET A 1 -18.24 8.49 7.13
N LYS A 2 -17.94 8.36 8.42
CA LYS A 2 -16.89 7.44 8.91
C LYS A 2 -17.50 6.04 8.96
N GLN A 3 -16.95 5.07 8.23
CA GLN A 3 -17.36 3.68 8.35
C GLN A 3 -17.04 3.17 9.76
N PRO A 4 -17.87 2.28 10.34
CA PRO A 4 -17.63 1.75 11.67
C PRO A 4 -16.36 0.88 11.63
N GLU A 5 -15.39 1.20 12.49
CA GLU A 5 -14.15 0.43 12.69
C GLU A 5 -14.48 -0.93 13.30
N GLN A 6 -15.01 -1.86 12.49
CA GLN A 6 -15.24 -3.23 12.95
C GLN A 6 -13.91 -3.83 13.36
N GLN A 7 -13.80 -4.05 14.68
CA GLN A 7 -12.54 -4.33 15.35
C GLN A 7 -12.07 -5.75 15.00
N LEU A 8 -11.19 -5.84 14.00
CA LEU A 8 -10.41 -7.04 13.72
C LEU A 8 -9.37 -7.25 14.82
N SER A 9 -8.91 -8.50 14.98
CA SER A 9 -7.72 -8.75 15.78
C SER A 9 -6.54 -7.94 15.21
N ARG A 10 -5.75 -7.32 16.08
CA ARG A 10 -4.57 -6.52 15.67
C ARG A 10 -3.65 -7.27 14.71
N LYS A 11 -3.47 -8.58 14.92
CA LYS A 11 -2.66 -9.44 14.06
C LYS A 11 -3.20 -9.51 12.62
N VAL A 12 -4.52 -9.60 12.47
CA VAL A 12 -5.18 -9.66 11.15
C VAL A 12 -5.06 -8.31 10.48
N GLU A 13 -5.31 -7.22 11.20
CA GLU A 13 -5.19 -5.87 10.66
C GLU A 13 -3.76 -5.56 10.19
N GLU A 14 -2.76 -5.90 10.98
CA GLU A 14 -1.34 -5.75 10.61
C GLU A 14 -1.01 -6.60 9.36
N ALA A 15 -1.53 -7.83 9.26
CA ALA A 15 -1.34 -8.69 8.09
C ALA A 15 -2.01 -8.11 6.83
N LEU A 16 -3.24 -7.62 6.95
CA LEU A 16 -3.95 -6.95 5.85
C LEU A 16 -3.20 -5.70 5.38
N LEU A 17 -2.75 -4.87 6.33
CA LEU A 17 -1.97 -3.67 6.04
C LEU A 17 -0.65 -4.02 5.35
N TYR A 18 0.05 -5.05 5.83
CA TYR A 18 1.29 -5.52 5.22
C TYR A 18 1.07 -5.96 3.77
N LYS A 19 0.01 -6.74 3.51
CA LYS A 19 -0.32 -7.22 2.16
C LYS A 19 -0.76 -6.11 1.22
N LEU A 20 -1.56 -5.17 1.72
CA LEU A 20 -1.93 -3.97 0.97
C LEU A 20 -0.69 -3.15 0.58
N LYS A 21 0.26 -2.95 1.50
CA LYS A 21 1.53 -2.28 1.21
C LYS A 21 2.36 -3.03 0.16
N GLN A 22 2.44 -4.36 0.23
CA GLN A 22 3.12 -5.16 -0.79
C GLN A 22 2.48 -4.99 -2.17
N HIS A 23 1.15 -4.97 -2.25
CA HIS A 23 0.43 -4.70 -3.49
C HIS A 23 0.72 -3.29 -4.02
N ALA A 24 0.62 -2.27 -3.16
CA ALA A 24 0.95 -0.89 -3.52
C ALA A 24 2.38 -0.75 -4.08
N MET A 25 3.35 -1.42 -3.45
CA MET A 25 4.74 -1.43 -3.92
C MET A 25 4.89 -2.08 -5.30
N LYS A 26 4.13 -3.13 -5.62
CA LYS A 26 4.11 -3.74 -6.95
C LYS A 26 3.45 -2.83 -7.98
N SER A 27 2.31 -2.22 -7.65
CA SER A 27 1.59 -1.29 -8.54
C SER A 27 2.39 -0.02 -8.83
N CYS A 28 3.19 0.45 -7.86
CA CYS A 28 4.04 1.62 -7.98
C CYS A 28 5.51 1.29 -8.36
N ALA A 29 5.78 0.08 -8.87
CA ALA A 29 7.13 -0.39 -9.12
C ALA A 29 7.93 0.49 -10.09
N HIS A 30 7.29 1.11 -11.08
CA HIS A 30 7.97 2.01 -12.01
C HIS A 30 8.42 3.31 -11.34
N TYR A 31 7.59 3.89 -10.47
CA TYR A 31 7.99 5.06 -9.68
C TYR A 31 9.10 4.72 -8.69
N ALA A 32 9.02 3.54 -8.05
CA ALA A 32 10.04 3.07 -7.13
C ALA A 32 11.39 2.88 -7.86
N LYS A 33 11.35 2.35 -9.08
CA LYS A 33 12.53 2.21 -9.94
C LYS A 33 13.12 3.57 -10.32
N ALA A 34 12.29 4.53 -10.77
CA ALA A 34 12.76 5.87 -11.13
C ALA A 34 13.42 6.59 -9.92
N TYR A 35 12.80 6.49 -8.74
CA TYR A 35 13.40 7.03 -7.51
C TYR A 35 14.73 6.35 -7.18
N ALA A 36 14.79 5.01 -7.24
CA ALA A 36 16.02 4.25 -6.99
C ALA A 36 17.14 4.60 -7.98
N GLU A 37 16.81 4.79 -9.26
CA GLU A 37 17.75 5.22 -10.30
C GLU A 37 18.29 6.63 -10.02
N CYS A 38 17.44 7.58 -9.63
CA CYS A 38 17.89 8.91 -9.24
C CYS A 38 18.83 8.87 -8.03
N CYS A 39 18.50 8.03 -7.05
CA CYS A 39 19.25 7.85 -5.81
C CYS A 39 20.60 7.14 -6.03
N SER A 40 20.74 6.40 -7.12
CA SER A 40 21.96 5.67 -7.45
C SER A 40 23.14 6.65 -7.60
N GLY A 41 24.17 6.48 -6.78
CA GLY A 41 25.37 7.31 -6.80
C GLY A 41 25.24 8.69 -6.14
N ARG A 42 24.11 8.99 -5.47
CA ARG A 42 23.90 10.26 -4.74
C ARG A 42 23.70 10.00 -3.25
N VAL A 43 24.64 10.42 -2.42
CA VAL A 43 24.51 10.32 -0.95
C VAL A 43 24.17 11.67 -0.32
N MET A 44 24.89 12.73 -0.68
CA MET A 44 24.72 14.06 -0.05
C MET A 44 23.62 14.92 -0.70
N SER A 45 23.41 14.79 -2.01
CA SER A 45 22.47 15.63 -2.78
C SER A 45 21.11 14.99 -3.04
N MET A 46 20.90 13.74 -2.59
CA MET A 46 19.70 12.92 -2.85
C MET A 46 18.39 13.63 -2.50
N VAL A 47 18.32 14.24 -1.32
CA VAL A 47 17.08 14.85 -0.77
C VAL A 47 16.54 15.98 -1.65
N TRP A 48 17.42 16.72 -2.33
CA TRP A 48 17.05 17.83 -3.19
C TRP A 48 16.94 17.40 -4.65
N ALA A 49 17.90 16.60 -5.12
CA ALA A 49 18.01 16.19 -6.51
C ALA A 49 16.91 15.21 -6.91
N CYS A 50 16.46 14.33 -6.00
CA CYS A 50 15.47 13.29 -6.28
C CYS A 50 14.08 13.60 -5.68
N ARG A 51 13.84 14.87 -5.33
CA ARG A 51 12.58 15.28 -4.70
C ARG A 51 11.38 15.07 -5.62
N GLY A 52 11.56 15.20 -6.94
CA GLY A 52 10.50 14.98 -7.93
C GLY A 52 10.07 13.52 -7.98
N GLU A 53 11.02 12.60 -8.16
CA GLU A 53 10.79 11.16 -8.21
C GLU A 53 10.23 10.64 -6.89
N LEU A 54 10.69 11.19 -5.76
CA LEU A 54 10.13 10.89 -4.45
C LEU A 54 8.66 11.36 -4.32
N ALA A 55 8.33 12.53 -4.85
CA ALA A 55 6.97 13.04 -4.85
C ALA A 55 6.04 12.17 -5.71
N ASP A 56 6.52 11.72 -6.87
CA ASP A 56 5.75 10.82 -7.75
C ASP A 56 5.53 9.44 -7.11
N LEU A 57 6.56 8.87 -6.49
CA LEU A 57 6.46 7.62 -5.74
C LEU A 57 5.47 7.74 -4.58
N ASN A 58 5.60 8.78 -3.76
CA ASN A 58 4.68 9.03 -2.65
C ASN A 58 3.26 9.29 -3.14
N GLY A 59 3.10 10.01 -4.26
CA GLY A 59 1.80 10.26 -4.88
C GLY A 59 1.12 8.97 -5.32
N CYS A 60 1.88 8.00 -5.82
CA CYS A 60 1.36 6.66 -6.14
C CYS A 60 0.99 5.87 -4.89
N LEU A 61 1.92 5.76 -3.93
CA LEU A 61 1.71 5.00 -2.69
C LEU A 61 0.50 5.53 -1.90
N HIS A 62 0.35 6.85 -1.82
CA HIS A 62 -0.75 7.50 -1.13
C HIS A 62 -2.12 7.15 -1.71
N LYS A 63 -2.23 6.72 -2.98
CA LYS A 63 -3.51 6.25 -3.55
C LYS A 63 -3.95 4.92 -2.93
N HIS A 64 -3.00 4.05 -2.59
CA HIS A 64 -3.27 2.71 -2.05
C HIS A 64 -3.24 2.66 -0.52
N THR A 65 -2.58 3.63 0.15
CA THR A 65 -2.48 3.66 1.61
C THR A 65 -3.50 4.58 2.29
N LYS A 66 -4.59 4.96 1.60
CA LYS A 66 -5.66 5.73 2.25
C LYS A 66 -6.47 4.86 3.20
N ASP A 67 -7.02 5.48 4.23
CA ASP A 67 -7.89 4.82 5.20
C ASP A 67 -9.13 4.21 4.53
N GLU A 68 -9.61 4.79 3.42
CA GLU A 68 -10.73 4.23 2.66
C GLU A 68 -10.37 2.88 2.00
N VAL A 69 -9.16 2.77 1.46
CA VAL A 69 -8.67 1.52 0.83
C VAL A 69 -8.49 0.44 1.88
N LEU A 70 -7.93 0.80 3.05
CA LEU A 70 -7.79 -0.14 4.16
C LEU A 70 -9.16 -0.61 4.67
N SER A 71 -10.12 0.30 4.81
CA SER A 71 -11.50 -0.04 5.21
C SER A 71 -12.17 -0.98 4.21
N GLU A 72 -11.97 -0.77 2.91
CA GLU A 72 -12.48 -1.63 1.86
C GLU A 72 -11.86 -3.04 1.90
N VAL A 73 -10.55 -3.15 2.12
CA VAL A 73 -9.88 -4.46 2.29
C VAL A 73 -10.44 -5.19 3.50
N LYS A 74 -10.61 -4.49 4.64
CA LYS A 74 -11.21 -5.06 5.85
C LYS A 74 -12.63 -5.55 5.58
N ARG A 75 -13.44 -4.79 4.83
CA ARG A 75 -14.80 -5.19 4.43
C ARG A 75 -14.79 -6.48 3.60
N ARG A 76 -13.98 -6.53 2.54
CA ARG A 76 -13.86 -7.73 1.67
C ARG A 76 -13.37 -8.96 2.46
N TRP A 77 -12.46 -8.75 3.41
CA TRP A 77 -11.97 -9.82 4.29
C TRP A 77 -13.09 -10.44 5.14
N MET A 78 -13.94 -9.59 5.71
CA MET A 78 -15.08 -10.02 6.51
C MET A 78 -16.12 -10.75 5.67
N GLU A 79 -16.41 -10.26 4.47
CA GLU A 79 -17.32 -10.91 3.51
C GLU A 79 -16.81 -12.27 3.04
N ALA A 80 -15.49 -12.44 2.93
CA ALA A 80 -14.86 -13.73 2.64
C ALA A 80 -14.90 -14.72 3.82
N GLY A 81 -15.43 -14.34 4.98
CA GLY A 81 -15.59 -15.23 6.13
C GLY A 81 -14.33 -15.46 6.96
N GLN A 82 -13.37 -14.53 6.94
CA GLN A 82 -12.10 -14.61 7.68
C GLN A 82 -11.31 -15.90 7.40
N PRO A 83 -10.94 -16.16 6.14
CA PRO A 83 -10.23 -17.38 5.77
C PRO A 83 -8.82 -17.42 6.38
N GLU A 84 -8.39 -18.60 6.84
CA GLU A 84 -7.02 -18.81 7.33
C GLU A 84 -5.98 -18.63 6.21
N VAL A 85 -6.33 -19.06 4.99
CA VAL A 85 -5.54 -18.85 3.76
C VAL A 85 -6.39 -18.06 2.76
N PRO A 86 -6.30 -16.73 2.75
CA PRO A 86 -7.05 -15.88 1.83
C PRO A 86 -6.49 -15.89 0.40
N ASP A 87 -7.38 -15.77 -0.57
CA ASP A 87 -7.02 -15.38 -1.94
C ASP A 87 -6.66 -13.89 -1.97
N TRP A 88 -5.36 -13.59 -1.83
CA TRP A 88 -4.84 -12.22 -1.85
C TRP A 88 -5.04 -11.52 -3.20
N GLU A 89 -5.02 -12.27 -4.31
CA GLU A 89 -5.17 -11.68 -5.65
C GLU A 89 -6.62 -11.26 -5.90
N GLY A 90 -7.58 -12.09 -5.50
CA GLY A 90 -9.00 -11.73 -5.52
C GLY A 90 -9.32 -10.58 -4.58
N LEU A 91 -8.82 -10.63 -3.34
CA LEU A 91 -9.09 -9.63 -2.31
C LEU A 91 -8.62 -8.23 -2.72
N LEU A 92 -7.42 -8.15 -3.30
CA LEU A 92 -6.76 -6.89 -3.65
C LEU A 92 -7.02 -6.43 -5.09
N ARG A 93 -7.82 -7.19 -5.86
CA ARG A 93 -8.12 -6.87 -7.25
C ARG A 93 -8.84 -5.52 -7.36
N GLY A 94 -8.33 -4.64 -8.21
CA GLY A 94 -8.94 -3.35 -8.53
C GLY A 94 -8.80 -2.28 -7.44
N LEU A 95 -7.90 -2.48 -6.47
CA LEU A 95 -7.50 -1.48 -5.47
C LEU A 95 -6.24 -0.69 -5.87
#